data_AF-A0A9W8DHL4-F1
#
_entry.id   AF-A0A9W8DHL4-F1
#
_cell.length_a   1.000
_cell.length_b   1.000
_cell.length_c   1.000
_cell.angle_alpha   90.00
_cell.angle_beta   90.00
_cell.angle_gamma   90.00
#
_symmetry.space_group_name_H-M   'P 1'
#
loop_
_entity.id
_entity.type
_entity.pdbx_description
1 polymer ?
#
loop_
_entity_poly.entity_id
_entity_poly.type
_entity_poly.pdbx_seq_one_letter_code
_entity_poly.pdbx_strand_id
1 'polypeptide(L)'
;MAGGRRAYDASWCPNRDLLAVLVATDQGTQVQMRRLNGTKVWTIDFRFSGSPPLADDHKIRHQVTSIGWRPDSKLAGLRRKGAMKLATSVLDVETAALVSTVLLGEFPRLGQTPKVLSLGTVTQMTWGQRSDRDAKQ
;
A
#
# COMPACT_ATOMS: atom_id res chain seq x y z
N MET A 1 -17.96 17.96 8.18
CA MET A 1 -17.86 17.73 6.72
C MET A 1 -17.39 16.31 6.51
N ALA A 2 -18.21 15.45 5.88
CA ALA A 2 -17.83 14.06 5.63
C ALA A 2 -16.76 14.04 4.51
N GLY A 3 -15.50 13.77 4.87
CA GLY A 3 -14.43 13.55 3.91
C GLY A 3 -14.77 12.32 3.06
N GLY A 4 -15.17 12.55 1.81
CA GLY A 4 -15.56 11.48 0.90
C GLY A 4 -14.36 10.56 0.59
N ARG A 5 -14.54 9.26 0.79
CA ARG A 5 -13.59 8.25 0.30
C ARG A 5 -13.58 8.29 -1.22
N ARG A 6 -12.44 8.62 -1.84
CA ARG A 6 -12.31 8.73 -3.30
C ARG A 6 -11.35 7.67 -3.81
N ALA A 7 -11.84 6.82 -4.71
CA ALA A 7 -10.95 5.97 -5.51
C ALA A 7 -10.17 6.85 -6.48
N TYR A 8 -8.86 6.62 -6.61
CA TYR A 8 -7.99 7.44 -7.45
C TYR A 8 -7.11 6.63 -8.41
N ASP A 9 -7.03 5.31 -8.22
CA ASP A 9 -6.36 4.40 -9.15
C ASP A 9 -7.00 3.01 -9.05
N ALA A 10 -6.96 2.25 -10.13
CA ALA A 10 -7.41 0.87 -10.16
C ALA A 10 -6.68 0.09 -11.26
N SER A 11 -6.42 -1.19 -11.00
CA SER A 11 -5.70 -2.05 -11.94
C SER A 11 -6.28 -3.47 -11.94
N TRP A 12 -6.64 -3.96 -13.12
CA TRP A 12 -7.13 -5.32 -13.33
C TRP A 12 -6.00 -6.34 -13.13
N CYS A 13 -6.33 -7.43 -12.44
CA CYS A 13 -5.46 -8.58 -12.33
C CYS A 13 -5.36 -9.29 -13.69
N PRO A 14 -4.15 -9.58 -14.23
CA PRO A 14 -4.01 -10.05 -15.60
C PRO A 14 -4.76 -11.34 -15.94
N ASN A 15 -4.77 -12.32 -15.02
CA ASN A 15 -5.28 -13.67 -15.28
C ASN A 15 -6.40 -14.09 -14.33
N ARG A 16 -7.02 -13.15 -13.60
CA ARG A 16 -8.07 -13.45 -12.62
C ARG A 16 -9.16 -12.40 -12.69
N ASP A 17 -10.37 -12.80 -12.34
CA ASP A 17 -11.49 -11.90 -12.10
C ASP A 17 -11.28 -11.10 -10.79
N LEU A 18 -10.31 -10.19 -10.80
CA LEU A 18 -9.93 -9.37 -9.65
C LEU A 18 -9.53 -7.97 -10.12
N LEU A 19 -9.95 -6.97 -9.34
CA LEU A 19 -9.63 -5.56 -9.49
C LEU A 19 -9.04 -5.04 -8.19
N ALA A 20 -7.81 -4.54 -8.23
CA ALA A 20 -7.22 -3.80 -7.14
C ALA A 20 -7.58 -2.32 -7.28
N VAL A 21 -8.12 -1.71 -6.21
CA VAL A 21 -8.56 -0.31 -6.19
C VAL A 21 -7.84 0.42 -5.07
N LEU A 22 -7.23 1.56 -5.38
CA LEU A 22 -6.66 2.48 -4.40
C LEU A 22 -7.71 3.52 -4.00
N VAL A 23 -8.02 3.55 -2.70
CA VAL A 23 -8.99 4.46 -2.10
C VAL A 23 -8.29 5.39 -1.13
N ALA A 24 -8.45 6.69 -1.32
CA ALA A 24 -7.95 7.70 -0.41
C ALA A 24 -8.81 7.75 0.85
N THR A 25 -8.15 7.84 2.00
CA THR A 25 -8.77 8.00 3.31
C THR A 25 -8.09 9.13 4.06
N ASP A 26 -8.72 9.63 5.12
CA ASP A 26 -8.12 10.68 5.95
C ASP A 26 -6.78 10.26 6.59
N GLN A 27 -6.58 8.95 6.74
CA GLN A 27 -5.45 8.31 7.42
C GLN A 27 -4.38 7.74 6.46
N GLY A 28 -4.59 7.82 5.14
CA GLY A 28 -3.68 7.26 4.15
C GLY A 28 -4.41 6.58 2.99
N THR A 29 -3.83 5.50 2.47
CA THR A 29 -4.42 4.74 1.36
C THR A 29 -4.96 3.40 1.83
N GLN A 30 -6.17 3.08 1.40
CA GLN A 30 -6.73 1.74 1.49
C GLN A 30 -6.62 1.05 0.13
N VAL A 31 -6.06 -0.16 0.11
CA VAL A 31 -6.03 -1.04 -1.06
C VAL A 31 -7.17 -2.03 -0.92
N GLN A 32 -8.15 -1.95 -1.82
CA GLN A 32 -9.29 -2.87 -1.85
C GLN A 32 -9.13 -3.85 -3.01
N MET A 33 -9.31 -5.14 -2.73
CA MET A 33 -9.45 -6.15 -3.76
C MET A 33 -10.92 -6.44 -3.99
N ARG A 34 -11.36 -6.43 -5.25
CA ARG A 34 -12.75 -6.67 -5.64
C ARG A 34 -12.83 -7.67 -6.79
N ARG A 35 -13.94 -8.41 -6.88
CA ARG A 35 -14.34 -9.17 -8.07
C ARG A 35 -15.00 -8.23 -9.10
N LEU A 36 -15.14 -8.65 -10.36
CA LEU A 36 -15.86 -7.89 -11.41
C LEU A 36 -17.31 -7.60 -11.04
N ASN A 37 -17.98 -8.49 -10.30
CA ASN A 37 -19.32 -8.26 -9.79
C ASN A 37 -19.41 -7.20 -8.65
N GLY A 38 -18.28 -6.57 -8.30
CA GLY A 38 -18.19 -5.55 -7.27
C GLY A 38 -18.00 -6.08 -5.85
N THR A 39 -18.09 -7.40 -5.62
CA THR A 39 -17.88 -8.03 -4.31
C THR A 39 -16.46 -7.74 -3.83
N LYS A 40 -16.35 -7.20 -2.61
CA LYS A 40 -15.07 -6.95 -1.95
C LYS A 40 -14.50 -8.27 -1.43
N VAL A 41 -13.28 -8.60 -1.84
CA VAL A 41 -12.56 -9.80 -1.41
C VAL A 41 -11.82 -9.53 -0.11
N TRP A 42 -10.95 -8.51 -0.10
CA TRP A 42 -10.20 -8.09 1.08
C TRP A 42 -9.80 -6.62 0.98
N THR A 43 -9.21 -6.12 2.06
CA THR A 43 -8.79 -4.73 2.18
C THR A 43 -7.56 -4.63 3.08
N ILE A 44 -6.58 -3.81 2.68
CA ILE A 44 -5.39 -3.50 3.46
C ILE A 44 -5.27 -1.98 3.61
N ASP A 45 -5.04 -1.52 4.83
CA ASP A 45 -4.78 -0.11 5.12
C ASP A 45 -3.28 0.17 5.17
N PHE A 46 -2.82 1.13 4.37
CA PHE A 46 -1.46 1.66 4.43
C PHE A 46 -1.49 3.01 5.17
N ARG A 47 -1.00 2.99 6.42
CA ARG A 47 -0.95 4.13 7.33
C ARG A 47 0.47 4.73 7.42
N PHE A 48 0.56 5.98 7.86
CA PHE A 48 1.84 6.60 8.24
C PHE A 48 2.24 6.16 9.65
N SER A 49 3.26 5.31 9.77
CA SER A 49 3.95 5.10 11.04
C SER A 49 5.20 5.99 11.07
N GLY A 50 5.16 7.08 11.84
CA GLY A 50 6.39 7.72 12.33
C GLY A 50 7.02 8.83 11.50
N SER A 51 6.26 9.62 10.73
CA SER A 51 6.75 10.96 10.38
C SER A 51 5.66 11.97 10.72
N PRO A 52 5.98 13.06 11.45
CA PRO A 52 5.01 14.11 11.69
C PRO A 52 4.51 14.61 10.32
N PRO A 53 3.22 14.93 10.19
CA PRO A 53 2.72 15.57 8.99
C PRO A 53 3.58 16.82 8.76
N LEU A 54 4.35 16.85 7.67
CA LEU A 54 5.01 18.09 7.26
C LEU A 54 3.88 19.10 7.10
N ALA A 55 3.96 20.17 7.91
CA ALA A 55 2.85 21.06 8.20
C ALA A 55 2.29 21.80 6.96
N ASP A 56 2.91 21.68 5.78
CA ASP A 56 2.55 22.47 4.60
C ASP A 56 2.23 21.69 3.31
N ASP A 57 2.26 20.35 3.32
CA ASP A 57 1.82 19.57 2.15
C ASP A 57 0.35 19.13 2.29
N HIS A 58 -0.54 20.11 2.34
CA HIS A 58 -1.99 19.91 2.43
C HIS A 58 -2.63 19.17 1.24
N LYS A 59 -1.86 18.71 0.24
CA LYS A 59 -2.42 18.24 -1.04
C LYS A 59 -2.03 16.85 -1.54
N ILE A 60 -1.14 16.08 -0.91
CA ILE A 60 -0.89 14.69 -1.37
C ILE A 60 -0.73 13.73 -0.20
N ARG A 61 -1.86 13.24 0.33
CA ARG A 61 -1.94 12.17 1.35
C ARG A 61 -1.98 10.75 0.75
N HIS A 62 -1.68 10.58 -0.54
CA HIS A 62 -1.69 9.26 -1.18
C HIS A 62 -0.35 8.56 -0.95
N GLN A 63 -0.31 7.67 0.06
CA GLN A 63 0.88 6.89 0.34
C GLN A 63 1.18 5.89 -0.75
N VAL A 64 0.15 5.29 -1.37
CA VAL A 64 0.31 4.40 -2.52
C VAL A 64 -0.05 5.20 -3.77
N THR A 65 0.82 5.20 -4.75
CA THR A 65 0.71 6.03 -5.95
C THR A 65 0.34 5.24 -7.19
N SER A 66 0.65 3.94 -7.20
CA SER A 66 0.29 3.04 -8.30
C SER A 66 0.30 1.59 -7.83
N ILE A 67 -0.41 0.75 -8.58
CA ILE A 67 -0.38 -0.72 -8.46
C ILE A 67 0.22 -1.32 -9.74
N GLY A 68 1.05 -2.34 -9.60
CA GLY A 68 1.51 -3.18 -10.71
C GLY A 68 1.36 -4.66 -10.35
N TRP A 69 1.09 -5.50 -11.33
CA TRP A 69 0.88 -6.93 -11.11
C TRP A 69 2.07 -7.75 -11.56
N ARG A 70 2.37 -8.83 -10.83
CA ARG A 70 3.22 -9.89 -11.37
C ARG A 70 2.44 -10.60 -12.50
N PRO A 71 3.08 -10.97 -13.63
CA PRO A 71 2.38 -11.58 -14.76
C PRO A 71 1.57 -12.83 -14.43
N ASP A 72 1.97 -13.59 -13.41
CA ASP A 72 1.25 -14.79 -12.97
C ASP A 72 0.09 -14.52 -11.99
N SER A 73 -0.19 -13.24 -11.69
CA SER A 73 -1.30 -12.79 -10.83
C SER A 73 -1.22 -13.22 -9.37
N LYS A 74 -0.08 -13.74 -8.90
CA LYS A 74 0.10 -14.15 -7.49
C LYS A 74 0.54 -13.00 -6.59
N LEU A 75 1.27 -12.03 -7.14
CA LEU A 75 1.78 -10.87 -6.40
C LEU A 75 1.32 -9.55 -7.03
N ALA A 76 1.17 -8.54 -6.18
CA ALA A 76 0.94 -7.15 -6.60
C ALA A 76 1.98 -6.23 -5.95
N GLY A 77 2.68 -5.44 -6.77
CA GLY A 77 3.56 -4.37 -6.33
C GLY A 77 2.79 -3.08 -6.11
N LEU A 78 3.07 -2.40 -5.02
CA LEU A 78 2.50 -1.12 -4.64
C LEU A 78 3.61 -0.09 -4.53
N ARG A 79 3.59 0.91 -5.42
CA ARG A 79 4.55 2.00 -5.33
C ARG A 79 4.11 2.97 -4.25
N ARG A 80 4.96 3.19 -3.27
CA ARG A 80 4.70 4.07 -2.13
C ARG A 80 5.55 5.33 -2.18
N LYS A 81 4.92 6.47 -1.91
CA LYS A 81 5.59 7.78 -1.76
C LYS A 81 5.27 8.34 -0.39
N GLY A 82 6.29 8.47 0.46
CA GLY A 82 6.26 9.25 1.69
C GLY A 82 6.99 10.58 1.51
N ALA A 83 6.97 11.41 2.56
CA ALA A 83 7.61 12.73 2.58
C ALA A 83 9.09 12.70 2.15
N MET A 84 9.82 11.66 2.58
CA MET A 84 11.25 11.52 2.28
C MET A 84 11.62 10.12 1.80
N LYS A 85 10.65 9.23 1.56
CA LYS A 85 10.94 7.83 1.23
C LYS A 85 10.15 7.38 0.02
N LEU A 86 10.84 6.72 -0.91
CA LEU A 86 10.21 5.94 -1.96
C LEU A 86 10.37 4.47 -1.62
N ALA A 87 9.28 3.71 -1.73
CA ALA A 87 9.31 2.29 -1.48
C ALA A 87 8.40 1.55 -2.45
N THR A 88 8.70 0.28 -2.68
CA THR A 88 7.76 -0.65 -3.32
C THR A 88 7.45 -1.76 -2.33
N SER A 89 6.17 -1.88 -1.97
CA SER A 89 5.67 -2.98 -1.15
C SER A 89 5.09 -4.06 -2.07
N VAL A 90 5.41 -5.32 -1.82
CA VAL A 90 4.91 -6.46 -2.59
C VAL A 90 3.92 -7.21 -1.72
N LEU A 91 2.71 -7.38 -2.24
CA LEU A 91 1.63 -8.11 -1.59
C LEU A 91 1.43 -9.47 -2.24
N ASP A 92 1.12 -10.45 -1.41
CA ASP A 92 0.51 -11.70 -1.83
C ASP A 92 -1.00 -11.50 -2.02
N VAL A 93 -1.49 -11.86 -3.22
CA VAL A 93 -2.86 -11.54 -3.64
C VAL A 93 -3.91 -12.43 -2.94
N GLU A 94 -3.53 -13.65 -2.58
CA GLU A 94 -4.45 -14.63 -2.00
C GLU A 94 -4.63 -14.39 -0.49
N THR A 95 -3.53 -14.15 0.19
CA THR A 95 -3.48 -14.00 1.66
C THR A 95 -3.61 -12.54 2.10
N ALA A 96 -3.54 -11.58 1.18
CA ALA A 96 -3.43 -10.15 1.46
C ALA A 96 -2.21 -9.81 2.35
N ALA A 97 -1.19 -10.68 2.38
CA ALA A 97 -0.02 -10.49 3.21
C ALA A 97 1.02 -9.60 2.52
N LEU A 98 1.72 -8.77 3.30
CA LEU A 98 2.90 -8.07 2.83
C LEU A 98 4.09 -9.04 2.78
N VAL A 99 4.54 -9.36 1.57
CA VAL A 99 5.66 -10.29 1.33
C VAL A 99 6.99 -9.59 1.55
N SER A 100 7.16 -8.40 0.98
CA SER A 100 8.40 -7.63 1.09
C SER A 100 8.16 -6.15 0.90
N THR A 101 9.08 -5.32 1.39
CA THR A 101 9.15 -3.91 1.01
C THR A 101 10.59 -3.57 0.64
N VAL A 102 10.77 -3.01 -0.55
CA VAL A 102 12.05 -2.50 -1.05
C VAL A 102 12.05 -0.98 -0.92
N LEU A 103 12.97 -0.44 -0.14
CA LEU A 103 13.21 1.01 -0.10
C LEU A 103 14.00 1.40 -1.34
N LEU A 104 13.42 2.27 -2.16
CA LEU A 104 14.03 2.75 -3.41
C LEU A 104 14.91 3.99 -3.18
N GLY A 105 14.78 4.65 -2.03
CA GLY A 105 15.64 5.76 -1.64
C GLY A 105 15.08 6.59 -0.50
N GLU A 106 15.98 7.31 0.18
CA GLU A 106 15.64 8.38 1.10
C GLU A 106 16.06 9.71 0.49
N PHE A 107 15.13 10.66 0.40
CA PHE A 107 15.43 12.02 0.02
C PHE A 107 15.98 12.75 1.26
N PRO A 108 17.19 13.31 1.18
CA PRO A 108 17.70 14.14 2.27
C PRO A 108 16.80 15.37 2.45
N ARG A 109 16.71 15.86 3.68
CA ARG A 109 16.13 17.19 3.93
C ARG A 109 16.98 18.25 3.22
N LEU A 110 16.39 19.39 2.86
CA LEU A 110 17.12 20.56 2.38
C LEU A 110 18.36 20.81 3.28
N GLY A 111 19.55 20.76 2.70
CA GLY A 111 20.83 20.92 3.41
C GLY A 111 21.55 19.62 3.84
N GLN A 112 21.01 18.43 3.54
CA GLN A 112 21.70 17.15 3.79
C GLN A 112 22.16 16.49 2.48
N THR A 113 23.33 15.86 2.50
CA THR A 113 23.85 15.07 1.37
C THR A 113 23.02 13.79 1.21
N PRO A 114 22.65 13.38 -0.02
CA PRO A 114 21.91 12.13 -0.23
C PRO A 114 22.74 10.94 0.28
N LYS A 115 22.18 10.15 1.20
CA LYS A 115 22.75 8.83 1.51
C LYS A 115 22.22 7.83 0.50
N VAL A 116 23.11 7.30 -0.33
CA VAL A 116 22.82 6.09 -1.12
C VAL A 116 22.63 4.96 -0.12
N LEU A 117 21.38 4.55 0.09
CA LEU A 117 21.09 3.35 0.86
C LEU A 117 21.35 2.15 -0.05
N SER A 118 22.34 1.32 0.30
CA SER A 118 22.47 -0.01 -0.26
C SER A 118 21.14 -0.75 -0.09
N LEU A 119 20.70 -1.49 -1.11
CA LEU A 119 19.53 -2.37 -1.07
C LEU A 119 19.67 -3.36 0.09
N GLY A 120 19.13 -2.99 1.25
CA GLY A 120 19.12 -3.80 2.45
C GLY A 120 18.09 -4.92 2.35
N THR A 121 18.48 -6.10 2.80
CA THR A 121 17.71 -7.34 2.81
C THR A 121 16.32 -7.18 3.45
N VAL A 122 15.33 -7.80 2.80
CA VAL A 122 13.91 -7.85 3.20
C VAL A 122 13.77 -8.31 4.65
N THR A 123 13.22 -7.46 5.52
CA THR A 123 12.71 -7.89 6.83
C THR A 123 11.27 -8.37 6.64
N GLN A 124 11.06 -9.69 6.76
CA GLN A 124 9.73 -10.28 6.82
C GLN A 124 9.08 -9.83 8.14
N MET A 125 8.09 -8.93 8.09
CA MET A 125 7.30 -8.57 9.27
C MET A 125 6.08 -9.49 9.32
N THR A 126 6.04 -10.37 10.31
CA THR A 126 4.84 -11.13 10.69
C THR A 126 3.85 -10.18 11.36
N TRP A 127 2.73 -9.91 10.69
CA TRP A 127 1.59 -9.22 11.32
C TRP A 127 0.64 -10.24 11.96
N GLY A 128 0.04 -9.82 13.07
CA GLY A 128 -0.61 -10.65 14.09
C GLY A 128 -1.70 -11.60 13.61
N GLN A 129 -1.91 -12.63 14.43
CA GLN A 129 -2.84 -13.73 14.22
C GLN A 129 -4.25 -13.28 13.87
N ARG A 130 -4.84 -14.01 12.91
CA ARG A 130 -6.27 -14.04 12.64
C ARG A 130 -7.00 -14.37 13.94
N SER A 131 -7.91 -13.48 14.37
CA SER A 131 -8.86 -13.80 15.43
C SER A 131 -10.02 -14.59 14.81
N ASP A 132 -10.02 -15.90 14.99
CA ASP A 132 -11.13 -16.79 14.61
C ASP A 132 -12.28 -16.67 15.63
N ARG A 133 -12.89 -15.48 15.76
CA ARG A 133 -13.96 -15.27 16.76
C ARG A 133 -15.40 -15.17 16.26
N ASP A 134 -15.67 -15.29 14.95
CA ASP A 134 -17.04 -15.18 14.43
C ASP A 134 -17.48 -16.36 13.53
N ALA A 135 -16.90 -17.55 13.73
CA ALA A 135 -17.41 -18.78 13.13
C ALA A 135 -18.15 -19.63 14.17
N LYS A 136 -19.28 -19.12 14.68
CA LYS A 136 -20.41 -19.86 15.30
C LYS A 136 -21.39 -18.86 15.92
N GLN A 137 -22.39 -18.43 15.16
CA GLN A 137 -23.78 -18.21 15.60
C GLN A 137 -24.71 -18.42 14.42
#